data_AF-A0A8J3TBE8-F1
#
_entry.id   AF-A0A8J3TBE8-F1
#
_cell.length_a   1.000
_cell.length_b   1.000
_cell.length_c   1.000
_cell.angle_alpha   90.00
_cell.angle_beta   90.00
_cell.angle_gamma   90.00
#
_symmetry.space_group_name_H-M   'P 1'
#
loop_
_entity.id
_entity.type
_entity.pdbx_description
1 polymer ?
#
loop_
_entity_poly.entity_id
_entity_poly.type
_entity_poly.pdbx_seq_one_letter_code
_entity_poly.pdbx_strand_id
1 'polypeptide(L)'
;MADKDDAFDVIVIGAGPVGMTVAGRAVRGGLTTAVVEKRLAGGECEYYACIPSKALLWPMELAAEVSRMPGLELRGPIDAAAVLARRDETVSRLDDRHQVTWVDNLPATFVRGHGRLAGPLRVEVSTPDGGPRPLQARHAVVVATGSDPAIPGVPGLREAQPWTNREATEVQQVPKRLAVIGAGPVACEMAQALHSLGAQETTVLVRRDRLLERAEPFAGEMVAASFQKSGIDVRFGARRPALSGRFRVARSPFTPTMARRSTPTNSSSAPAADRRSTTSAWRPSACKHTTRSRSTAACGPPRCPTAGSTPSATSTAATCSPTWASTRPASAAT
;
A
#
# COMPACT_ATOMS: atom_id res chain seq x y z
N MET A 1 15.14 -26.80 24.34
CA MET A 1 15.45 -25.50 24.96
C MET A 1 15.98 -24.61 23.85
N ALA A 2 15.51 -23.37 23.72
CA ALA A 2 16.08 -22.44 22.74
C ALA A 2 17.54 -22.17 23.15
N ASP A 3 18.45 -22.14 22.17
CA ASP A 3 19.84 -21.79 22.42
C ASP A 3 19.93 -20.32 22.90
N LYS A 4 21.02 -19.93 23.56
CA LYS A 4 21.22 -18.56 24.03
C LYS A 4 21.17 -17.55 22.87
N ASP A 5 21.53 -18.00 21.67
CA ASP A 5 21.52 -17.23 20.43
C ASP A 5 20.12 -17.05 19.80
N ASP A 6 19.09 -17.70 20.36
CA ASP A 6 17.68 -17.57 19.94
C ASP A 6 16.82 -16.77 20.93
N ALA A 7 17.47 -16.08 21.89
CA ALA A 7 16.82 -15.24 22.88
C ALA A 7 17.03 -13.73 22.60
N PHE A 8 15.92 -13.02 22.39
CA PHE A 8 15.89 -11.59 22.06
C PHE A 8 15.05 -10.83 23.06
N ASP A 9 15.25 -9.52 23.20
CA ASP A 9 14.41 -8.70 24.08
C ASP A 9 13.01 -8.52 23.46
N VAL A 10 12.98 -8.27 22.15
CA VAL A 10 11.76 -8.11 21.35
C VAL A 10 11.81 -9.03 20.13
N ILE A 11 10.72 -9.73 19.86
CA ILE A 11 10.52 -10.44 18.59
C ILE A 11 9.41 -9.74 17.81
N VAL A 12 9.65 -9.40 16.55
CA VAL A 12 8.68 -8.78 15.65
C VAL A 12 8.29 -9.78 14.58
N ILE A 13 7.00 -10.12 14.49
CA ILE A 13 6.45 -10.98 13.44
C ILE A 13 5.84 -10.11 12.35
N GLY A 14 6.49 -10.09 11.19
CA GLY A 14 6.14 -9.28 10.01
C GLY A 14 7.11 -8.11 9.83
N ALA A 15 7.70 -8.01 8.64
CA ALA A 15 8.64 -6.95 8.29
C ALA A 15 8.00 -5.87 7.39
N GLY A 16 6.70 -5.60 7.57
CA GLY A 16 6.07 -4.42 6.97
C GLY A 16 6.50 -3.11 7.63
N PRO A 17 5.98 -1.94 7.20
CA PRO A 17 6.38 -0.64 7.75
C PRO A 17 6.30 -0.54 9.27
N VAL A 18 5.25 -1.12 9.87
CA VAL A 18 5.09 -1.19 11.32
C VAL A 18 6.19 -2.03 11.97
N GLY A 19 6.45 -3.22 11.44
CA GLY A 19 7.43 -4.14 12.02
C GLY A 19 8.86 -3.58 11.95
N MET A 20 9.24 -3.04 10.80
CA MET A 20 10.55 -2.41 10.60
C MET A 20 10.73 -1.19 11.53
N THR A 21 9.69 -0.38 11.68
CA THR A 21 9.71 0.76 12.61
C THR A 21 9.86 0.31 14.07
N VAL A 22 9.18 -0.75 14.47
CA VAL A 22 9.30 -1.32 15.82
C VAL A 22 10.73 -1.84 16.05
N ALA A 23 11.29 -2.57 15.10
CA ALA A 23 12.65 -3.10 15.21
C ALA A 23 13.69 -1.98 15.37
N GLY A 24 13.63 -0.95 14.51
CA GLY A 24 14.53 0.21 14.61
C GLY A 24 14.38 0.96 15.93
N ARG A 25 13.16 1.09 16.46
CA ARG A 25 12.92 1.76 17.76
C ARG A 25 13.40 0.92 18.95
N ALA A 26 13.19 -0.39 18.93
CA ALA A 26 13.65 -1.30 19.98
C ALA A 26 15.17 -1.28 20.08
N VAL A 27 15.86 -1.42 18.94
CA VAL A 27 17.32 -1.34 18.83
C VAL A 27 17.85 -0.01 19.34
N ARG A 28 17.24 1.12 18.95
CA ARG A 28 17.64 2.45 19.43
C ARG A 28 17.45 2.61 20.95
N GLY A 29 16.53 1.86 21.54
CA GLY A 29 16.34 1.76 22.99
C GLY A 29 17.32 0.82 23.68
N GLY A 30 18.29 0.24 22.97
CA GLY A 30 19.28 -0.70 23.51
C GLY A 30 18.81 -2.14 23.59
N LEU A 31 17.69 -2.50 22.93
CA LEU A 31 17.12 -3.84 22.99
C LEU A 31 17.53 -4.69 21.78
N THR A 32 17.94 -5.93 22.03
CA THR A 32 18.15 -6.95 20.98
C THR A 32 16.83 -7.35 20.34
N THR A 33 16.78 -7.41 19.01
CA THR A 33 15.54 -7.67 18.28
C THR A 33 15.66 -8.77 17.24
N ALA A 34 14.66 -9.66 17.15
CA ALA A 34 14.49 -10.53 15.99
C ALA A 34 13.33 -10.05 15.11
N VAL A 35 13.52 -10.01 13.79
CA VAL A 35 12.48 -9.69 12.80
C VAL A 35 12.20 -10.93 11.97
N VAL A 36 10.96 -11.43 12.04
CA VAL A 36 10.53 -12.64 11.32
C VAL A 36 9.65 -12.26 10.14
N GLU A 37 10.01 -12.62 8.92
CA GLU A 37 9.20 -12.37 7.72
C GLU A 37 9.20 -13.57 6.78
N LYS A 38 8.00 -13.93 6.29
CA LYS A 38 7.79 -15.10 5.43
C LYS A 38 7.98 -14.82 3.94
N ARG A 39 7.86 -13.56 3.51
CA ARG A 39 7.93 -13.14 2.10
C ARG A 39 9.05 -12.13 1.91
N LEU A 40 8.74 -10.90 1.52
CA LEU A 40 9.71 -9.82 1.29
C LEU A 40 9.73 -8.87 2.50
N ALA A 41 10.92 -8.58 3.02
CA ALA A 41 11.16 -7.59 4.06
C ALA A 41 10.86 -6.20 3.50
N GLY A 42 9.97 -5.44 4.12
CA GLY A 42 9.29 -4.25 3.56
C GLY A 42 7.77 -4.45 3.44
N GLY A 43 7.33 -5.71 3.28
CA GLY A 43 5.93 -6.11 3.31
C GLY A 43 5.08 -5.54 2.16
N GLU A 44 3.77 -5.37 2.40
CA GLU A 44 2.84 -4.93 1.36
C GLU A 44 3.15 -3.55 0.78
N CYS A 45 3.50 -2.60 1.64
CA CYS A 45 3.59 -1.19 1.24
C CYS A 45 4.70 -0.97 0.22
N GLU A 46 5.84 -1.63 0.42
CA GLU A 46 7.03 -1.54 -0.43
C GLU A 46 6.83 -2.24 -1.78
N TYR A 47 6.27 -3.46 -1.79
CA TYR A 47 6.32 -4.29 -3.01
C TYR A 47 4.98 -4.44 -3.74
N TYR A 48 3.85 -4.25 -3.07
CA TYR A 48 2.54 -4.64 -3.60
C TYR A 48 1.43 -3.60 -3.39
N ALA A 49 1.75 -2.42 -2.85
CA ALA A 49 0.77 -1.42 -2.48
C ALA A 49 1.29 0.01 -2.68
N CYS A 50 1.70 0.68 -1.61
CA CYS A 50 1.97 2.12 -1.58
C CYS A 50 2.96 2.54 -2.68
N ILE A 51 4.16 1.96 -2.66
CA ILE A 51 5.25 2.34 -3.55
C ILE A 51 4.91 2.06 -5.02
N PRO A 52 4.51 0.84 -5.42
CA PRO A 52 4.20 0.60 -6.84
C PRO A 52 2.94 1.34 -7.31
N SER A 53 1.89 1.46 -6.48
CA SER A 53 0.69 2.20 -6.89
C SER A 53 0.98 3.67 -7.17
N LYS A 54 1.81 4.32 -6.34
CA LYS A 54 2.21 5.71 -6.57
C LYS A 54 3.18 5.84 -7.73
N ALA A 55 4.06 4.86 -7.96
CA ALA A 55 4.88 4.83 -9.17
C ALA A 55 4.03 4.78 -10.47
N LEU A 56 2.89 4.09 -10.44
CA LEU A 56 1.94 4.04 -11.58
C LEU A 56 1.12 5.33 -11.74
N LEU A 57 0.68 5.94 -10.63
CA LEU A 57 -0.19 7.13 -10.65
C LEU A 57 0.57 8.43 -10.93
N TRP A 58 1.81 8.55 -10.45
CA TRP A 58 2.57 9.80 -10.50
C TRP A 58 2.70 10.42 -11.90
N PRO A 59 2.99 9.65 -12.98
CA PRO A 59 3.08 10.23 -14.31
C PRO A 59 1.74 10.82 -14.79
N MET A 60 0.60 10.26 -14.35
CA MET A 60 -0.74 10.78 -14.66
C MET A 60 -1.00 12.10 -13.97
N GLU A 61 -0.59 12.21 -12.71
CA GLU A 61 -0.70 13.46 -11.94
C GLU A 61 0.10 14.57 -12.61
N LEU A 62 1.35 14.29 -12.99
CA LEU A 62 2.20 15.25 -13.71
C LEU A 62 1.59 15.66 -15.05
N ALA A 63 1.03 14.71 -15.80
CA ALA A 63 0.37 15.03 -17.07
C ALA A 63 -0.86 15.90 -16.89
N ALA A 64 -1.64 15.63 -15.84
CA ALA A 64 -2.80 16.44 -15.48
C ALA A 64 -2.39 17.86 -15.09
N GLU A 65 -1.32 18.03 -14.31
CA GLU A 65 -0.76 19.35 -13.96
C GLU A 65 -0.28 20.12 -15.19
N VAL A 66 0.48 19.47 -16.08
CA VAL A 66 0.94 20.10 -17.33
C VAL A 66 -0.24 20.56 -18.19
N SER A 67 -1.29 19.74 -18.33
CA SER A 67 -2.48 20.11 -19.11
C SER A 67 -3.23 21.33 -18.60
N ARG A 68 -3.03 21.72 -17.33
CA ARG A 68 -3.65 22.88 -16.70
C ARG A 68 -2.77 24.13 -16.75
N MET A 69 -1.58 24.06 -17.33
CA MET A 69 -0.59 25.13 -17.34
C MET A 69 -0.46 25.76 -18.74
N PRO A 70 -1.03 26.95 -18.99
CA PRO A 70 -0.88 27.63 -20.27
C PRO A 70 0.60 27.85 -20.63
N GLY A 71 0.99 27.52 -21.87
CA GLY A 71 2.37 27.65 -22.35
C GLY A 71 3.27 26.44 -22.08
N LEU A 72 2.75 25.36 -21.46
CA LEU A 72 3.45 24.10 -21.29
C LEU A 72 2.63 22.95 -21.87
N GLU A 73 3.27 22.11 -22.69
CA GLU A 73 2.60 20.97 -23.33
C GLU A 73 3.46 19.71 -23.22
N LEU A 74 2.80 18.56 -23.00
CA LEU A 74 3.44 17.25 -23.11
C LEU A 74 3.59 16.86 -24.58
N ARG A 75 4.75 16.28 -24.91
CA ARG A 75 4.98 15.71 -26.24
C ARG A 75 4.54 14.24 -26.26
N GLY A 76 3.35 14.00 -26.80
CA GLY A 76 2.82 12.65 -27.01
C GLY A 76 2.13 12.03 -25.79
N PRO A 77 1.62 10.79 -25.93
CA PRO A 77 0.96 10.08 -24.85
C PRO A 77 1.96 9.56 -23.83
N ILE A 78 1.45 9.17 -22.65
CA ILE A 78 2.28 8.54 -21.63
C ILE A 78 2.68 7.13 -22.10
N ASP A 79 3.99 6.86 -22.11
CA ASP A 79 4.53 5.54 -22.45
C ASP A 79 4.28 4.55 -21.32
N ALA A 80 3.29 3.69 -21.51
CA ALA A 80 2.93 2.68 -20.52
C ALA A 80 4.08 1.71 -20.22
N ALA A 81 4.87 1.31 -21.22
CA ALA A 81 5.98 0.38 -21.00
C ALA A 81 7.07 1.02 -20.13
N ALA A 82 7.40 2.28 -20.38
CA ALA A 82 8.35 3.02 -19.56
C ALA A 82 7.85 3.21 -18.12
N VAL A 83 6.55 3.48 -17.91
CA VAL A 83 5.97 3.59 -16.56
C VAL A 83 6.04 2.25 -15.81
N LEU A 84 5.70 1.13 -16.47
CA LEU A 84 5.80 -0.19 -15.85
C LEU A 84 7.25 -0.56 -15.52
N ALA A 85 8.21 -0.26 -16.41
CA ALA A 85 9.63 -0.49 -16.15
C ALA A 85 10.14 0.33 -14.95
N ARG A 86 9.79 1.62 -14.88
CA ARG A 86 10.12 2.48 -13.73
C ARG A 86 9.46 1.99 -12.44
N ARG A 87 8.21 1.50 -12.50
CA ARG A 87 7.52 0.89 -11.35
C ARG A 87 8.32 -0.30 -10.83
N ASP A 88 8.76 -1.20 -11.70
CA ASP A 88 9.59 -2.35 -11.34
C ASP A 88 10.93 -1.93 -10.73
N GLU A 89 11.58 -0.89 -11.27
CA GLU A 89 12.79 -0.31 -10.68
C GLU A 89 12.56 0.25 -9.28
N THR A 90 11.46 0.98 -9.10
CA THR A 90 11.12 1.63 -7.82
C THR A 90 10.96 0.60 -6.71
N VAL A 91 10.40 -0.58 -7.00
CA VAL A 91 10.26 -1.69 -6.03
C VAL A 91 11.44 -2.66 -6.04
N SER A 92 12.59 -2.23 -6.60
CA SER A 92 13.80 -3.05 -6.71
C SER A 92 13.57 -4.40 -7.39
N ARG A 93 12.62 -4.50 -8.32
CA ARG A 93 12.23 -5.75 -9.01
C ARG A 93 11.91 -6.89 -8.03
N LEU A 94 11.24 -6.55 -6.92
CA LEU A 94 10.87 -7.48 -5.85
C LEU A 94 12.07 -8.10 -5.12
N ASP A 95 13.20 -7.40 -5.13
CA ASP A 95 14.39 -7.75 -4.37
C ASP A 95 14.41 -7.01 -3.03
N ASP A 96 14.37 -7.77 -1.94
CA ASP A 96 14.35 -7.24 -0.58
C ASP A 96 15.71 -7.25 0.13
N ARG A 97 16.80 -7.60 -0.57
CA ARG A 97 18.14 -7.67 0.03
C ARG A 97 18.52 -6.37 0.76
N HIS A 98 18.18 -5.21 0.20
CA HIS A 98 18.46 -3.93 0.84
C HIS A 98 17.71 -3.73 2.18
N GLN A 99 16.48 -4.25 2.28
CA GLN A 99 15.69 -4.20 3.52
C GLN A 99 16.24 -5.18 4.56
N VAL A 100 16.68 -6.36 4.12
CA VAL A 100 17.35 -7.35 4.98
C VAL A 100 18.67 -6.80 5.50
N THR A 101 19.52 -6.25 4.63
CA THR A 101 20.79 -5.60 4.99
C THR A 101 20.59 -4.46 5.97
N TRP A 102 19.48 -3.71 5.87
CA TRP A 102 19.15 -2.70 6.87
C TRP A 102 18.94 -3.30 8.26
N VAL A 103 18.26 -4.46 8.36
CA VAL A 103 18.10 -5.16 9.65
C VAL A 103 19.43 -5.72 10.15
N ASP A 104 20.24 -6.30 9.27
CA ASP A 104 21.53 -6.90 9.63
C ASP A 104 22.57 -5.86 10.10
N ASN A 105 22.42 -4.60 9.67
CA ASN A 105 23.24 -3.48 10.14
C ASN A 105 22.79 -2.91 11.50
N LEU A 106 21.71 -3.44 12.07
CA LEU A 106 21.27 -3.14 13.43
C LEU A 106 21.72 -4.26 14.39
N PRO A 107 21.75 -4.00 15.71
CA PRO A 107 21.67 -5.03 16.76
C PRO A 107 20.39 -5.89 16.72
N ALA A 108 20.07 -6.42 15.54
CA ALA A 108 18.90 -7.22 15.27
C ALA A 108 19.27 -8.41 14.38
N THR A 109 18.40 -9.42 14.36
CA THR A 109 18.54 -10.60 13.52
C THR A 109 17.32 -10.72 12.62
N PHE A 110 17.54 -10.77 11.31
CA PHE A 110 16.49 -11.11 10.37
C PHE A 110 16.33 -12.63 10.27
N VAL A 111 15.09 -13.12 10.33
CA VAL A 111 14.76 -14.53 10.20
C VAL A 111 13.73 -14.71 9.09
N ARG A 112 14.15 -15.27 7.96
CA ARG A 112 13.25 -15.64 6.87
C ARG A 112 12.42 -16.86 7.28
N GLY A 113 11.11 -16.69 7.38
CA GLY A 113 10.21 -17.80 7.71
C GLY A 113 8.85 -17.36 8.23
N HIS A 114 7.98 -18.35 8.46
CA HIS A 114 6.65 -18.12 8.98
C HIS A 114 6.64 -18.23 10.51
N GLY A 115 6.51 -17.09 11.19
CA GLY A 115 6.40 -17.03 12.64
C GLY A 115 5.00 -17.37 13.16
N ARG A 116 4.94 -18.20 14.20
CA ARG A 116 3.73 -18.59 14.93
C ARG A 116 3.96 -18.42 16.42
N LEU A 117 3.00 -17.87 17.18
CA LEU A 117 3.12 -17.86 18.64
C LEU A 117 3.04 -19.29 19.17
N ALA A 118 4.00 -19.66 20.00
CA ALA A 118 4.14 -20.98 20.63
C ALA A 118 3.98 -20.92 22.16
N GLY A 119 3.48 -19.81 22.68
CA GLY A 119 3.25 -19.56 24.10
C GLY A 119 3.59 -18.12 24.48
N PRO A 120 3.49 -17.76 25.78
CA PRO A 120 3.92 -16.46 26.27
C PRO A 120 5.36 -16.19 25.89
N LEU A 121 5.60 -15.09 25.19
CA LEU A 121 6.92 -14.65 24.74
C LEU A 121 7.68 -15.67 23.85
N ARG A 122 6.99 -16.65 23.26
CA ARG A 122 7.60 -17.69 22.43
C ARG A 122 7.07 -17.64 21.01
N VAL A 123 7.98 -17.69 20.05
CA VAL A 123 7.67 -17.77 18.62
C VAL A 123 8.35 -19.00 18.04
N GLU A 124 7.63 -19.79 17.27
CA GLU A 124 8.21 -20.84 16.44
C GLU A 124 8.22 -20.34 14.99
N VAL A 125 9.39 -20.38 14.35
CA VAL A 125 9.55 -19.95 12.96
C VAL A 125 9.77 -21.16 12.07
N SER A 126 8.86 -21.40 11.14
CA SER A 126 9.09 -22.38 10.08
C SER A 126 9.98 -21.74 9.02
N THR A 127 11.25 -22.16 8.94
CA THR A 127 12.22 -21.65 7.96
C THR A 127 12.15 -22.46 6.65
N PRO A 128 12.58 -21.88 5.51
CA PRO A 128 12.70 -22.62 4.25
C PRO A 128 13.65 -23.82 4.33
N ASP A 129 14.65 -23.77 5.19
CA ASP A 129 15.72 -24.78 5.31
C ASP A 129 15.32 -26.03 6.13
N GLY A 130 14.04 -26.16 6.49
CA GLY A 130 13.46 -27.45 6.88
C GLY A 130 13.45 -27.77 8.38
N GLY A 131 13.38 -26.77 9.26
CA GLY A 131 13.18 -26.99 10.70
C GLY A 131 12.48 -25.84 11.42
N PRO A 132 11.69 -26.10 12.49
CA PRO A 132 11.17 -25.05 13.34
C PRO A 132 12.31 -24.43 14.15
N ARG A 133 12.54 -23.13 14.00
CA ARG A 133 13.46 -22.35 14.84
C ARG A 133 12.68 -21.74 16.01
N PRO A 134 12.87 -22.20 17.25
CA PRO A 134 12.23 -21.61 18.41
C PRO A 134 12.94 -20.30 18.78
N LEU A 135 12.18 -19.22 18.95
CA LEU A 135 12.67 -17.93 19.43
C LEU A 135 11.99 -17.57 20.76
N GLN A 136 12.75 -16.99 21.68
CA GLN A 136 12.28 -16.57 23.00
C GLN A 136 12.46 -15.06 23.16
N ALA A 137 11.37 -14.34 23.44
CA ALA A 137 11.41 -12.94 23.82
C ALA A 137 11.61 -12.79 25.34
N ARG A 138 12.36 -11.77 25.79
CA ARG A 138 12.47 -11.39 27.21
C ARG A 138 11.36 -10.43 27.64
N HIS A 139 10.95 -9.54 26.74
CA HIS A 139 9.98 -8.49 27.07
C HIS A 139 8.69 -8.61 26.26
N ALA A 140 8.77 -8.75 24.93
CA ALA A 140 7.59 -8.69 24.09
C ALA A 140 7.71 -9.45 22.77
N VAL A 141 6.55 -9.91 22.28
CA VAL A 141 6.37 -10.32 20.89
C VAL A 141 5.40 -9.35 20.24
N VAL A 142 5.83 -8.67 19.18
CA VAL A 142 5.03 -7.72 18.42
C VAL A 142 4.49 -8.42 17.17
N VAL A 143 3.16 -8.48 17.05
CA VAL A 143 2.48 -9.07 15.90
C VAL A 143 2.16 -7.96 14.90
N ALA A 144 2.94 -7.87 13.82
CA ALA A 144 2.85 -6.87 12.76
C ALA A 144 2.64 -7.53 11.38
N THR A 145 1.81 -8.58 11.33
CA THR A 145 1.62 -9.43 10.12
C THR A 145 0.85 -8.76 8.97
N GLY A 146 0.29 -7.58 9.19
CA GLY A 146 -0.41 -6.82 8.16
C GLY A 146 -1.74 -7.43 7.73
N SER A 147 -2.01 -7.38 6.43
CA SER A 147 -3.31 -7.70 5.82
C SER A 147 -3.16 -8.32 4.45
N ASP A 148 -4.13 -9.12 4.04
CA ASP A 148 -4.24 -9.73 2.73
C ASP A 148 -5.43 -9.20 1.93
N PRO A 149 -5.38 -9.28 0.58
CA PRO A 149 -6.52 -8.92 -0.27
C PRO A 149 -7.74 -9.82 0.01
N ALA A 150 -8.94 -9.25 0.06
CA ALA A 150 -10.17 -10.02 0.10
C ALA A 150 -10.73 -10.21 -1.30
N ILE A 151 -11.07 -11.45 -1.67
CA ILE A 151 -11.92 -11.70 -2.83
C ILE A 151 -13.39 -11.75 -2.34
N PRO A 152 -14.32 -10.98 -2.95
CA PRO A 152 -15.74 -11.03 -2.64
C PRO A 152 -16.34 -12.42 -2.87
N GLY A 153 -17.38 -12.78 -2.11
CA GLY A 153 -18.10 -14.05 -2.24
C GLY A 153 -19.05 -14.08 -3.45
N VAL A 154 -18.60 -13.65 -4.63
CA VAL A 154 -19.37 -13.73 -5.87
C VAL A 154 -19.13 -15.12 -6.49
N PRO A 155 -20.19 -15.90 -6.82
CA PRO A 155 -20.03 -17.22 -7.45
C PRO A 155 -19.19 -17.14 -8.73
N GLY A 156 -18.23 -18.05 -8.90
CA GLY A 156 -17.34 -18.10 -10.07
C GLY A 156 -16.15 -17.12 -10.02
N LEU A 157 -16.16 -16.13 -9.11
CA LEU A 157 -15.13 -15.09 -9.08
C LEU A 157 -13.77 -15.64 -8.61
N ARG A 158 -13.74 -16.54 -7.63
CA ARG A 158 -12.47 -17.12 -7.15
C ARG A 158 -11.88 -18.07 -8.19
N GLU A 159 -12.74 -18.86 -8.81
CA GLU A 159 -12.40 -19.81 -9.86
C GLU A 159 -11.84 -19.09 -11.10
N ALA A 160 -12.29 -17.87 -11.36
CA ALA A 160 -11.75 -17.00 -12.41
C ALA A 160 -10.32 -16.47 -12.13
N GLN A 161 -9.75 -16.72 -10.93
CA GLN A 161 -8.39 -16.28 -10.53
C GLN A 161 -8.13 -14.80 -10.81
N PRO A 162 -8.90 -13.91 -10.20
CA PRO A 162 -8.95 -12.54 -10.63
C PRO A 162 -7.81 -11.74 -9.99
N TRP A 163 -7.33 -10.66 -10.62
CA TRP A 163 -6.21 -9.88 -10.07
C TRP A 163 -6.59 -9.23 -8.74
N THR A 164 -5.75 -9.42 -7.73
CA THR A 164 -5.79 -8.60 -6.52
C THR A 164 -4.95 -7.33 -6.73
N ASN A 165 -4.77 -6.54 -5.67
CA ASN A 165 -3.84 -5.41 -5.75
C ASN A 165 -2.42 -5.83 -6.13
N ARG A 166 -1.97 -7.03 -5.72
CA ARG A 166 -0.62 -7.53 -6.04
C ARG A 166 -0.43 -7.64 -7.55
N GLU A 167 -1.28 -8.44 -8.20
CA GLU A 167 -1.21 -8.66 -9.64
C GLU A 167 -1.46 -7.38 -10.43
N ALA A 168 -2.34 -6.49 -9.94
CA ALA A 168 -2.57 -5.19 -10.55
C ALA A 168 -1.32 -4.29 -10.49
N THR A 169 -0.65 -4.24 -9.33
CA THR A 169 0.59 -3.45 -9.16
C THR A 169 1.81 -4.07 -9.83
N GLU A 170 1.78 -5.36 -10.15
CA GLU A 170 2.86 -6.10 -10.81
C GLU A 170 2.60 -6.32 -12.32
N VAL A 171 1.54 -5.70 -12.86
CA VAL A 171 1.14 -5.88 -14.25
C VAL A 171 2.31 -5.60 -15.19
N GLN A 172 2.46 -6.46 -16.20
CA GLN A 172 3.52 -6.37 -17.22
C GLN A 172 2.98 -5.85 -18.56
N GLN A 173 1.68 -6.04 -18.79
CA GLN A 173 0.98 -5.53 -19.97
C GLN A 173 -0.40 -5.06 -19.56
N VAL A 174 -0.71 -3.80 -19.87
CA VAL A 174 -2.01 -3.21 -19.54
C VAL A 174 -3.08 -3.83 -20.46
N PRO A 175 -4.17 -4.37 -19.89
CA PRO A 175 -5.24 -4.97 -20.68
C PRO A 175 -6.04 -3.88 -21.40
N LYS A 176 -6.60 -4.16 -22.58
CA LYS A 176 -7.48 -3.19 -23.27
C LYS A 176 -8.79 -2.93 -22.52
N ARG A 177 -9.28 -3.96 -21.82
CA ARG A 177 -10.55 -3.96 -21.08
C ARG A 177 -10.30 -4.40 -19.65
N LEU A 178 -10.82 -3.64 -18.70
CA LEU A 178 -10.60 -3.82 -17.27
C LEU A 178 -11.90 -3.66 -16.48
N ALA A 179 -12.33 -4.72 -15.80
CA ALA A 179 -13.39 -4.61 -14.80
C ALA A 179 -12.77 -4.53 -13.38
N VAL A 180 -13.04 -3.45 -12.65
CA VAL A 180 -12.62 -3.29 -11.25
C VAL A 180 -13.79 -3.52 -10.31
N ILE A 181 -13.66 -4.47 -9.39
CA ILE A 181 -14.70 -4.77 -8.39
C ILE A 181 -14.30 -4.16 -7.05
N GLY A 182 -14.99 -3.10 -6.63
CA GLY A 182 -14.73 -2.41 -5.37
C GLY A 182 -14.91 -0.89 -5.47
N ALA A 183 -15.02 -0.26 -4.31
CA ALA A 183 -15.20 1.20 -4.16
C ALA A 183 -14.19 1.82 -3.19
N GLY A 184 -13.24 1.03 -2.71
CA GLY A 184 -12.19 1.51 -1.80
C GLY A 184 -11.09 2.30 -2.54
N PRO A 185 -10.16 2.89 -1.80
CA PRO A 185 -9.05 3.66 -2.38
C PRO A 185 -8.21 2.84 -3.35
N VAL A 186 -7.90 1.58 -3.02
CA VAL A 186 -7.14 0.68 -3.90
C VAL A 186 -7.87 0.46 -5.25
N ALA A 187 -9.20 0.32 -5.23
CA ALA A 187 -9.98 0.16 -6.45
C ALA A 187 -9.95 1.41 -7.32
N CYS A 188 -10.10 2.58 -6.69
CA CYS A 188 -10.06 3.85 -7.39
C CYS A 188 -8.67 4.09 -8.01
N GLU A 189 -7.61 3.87 -7.24
CA GLU A 189 -6.22 4.03 -7.69
C GLU A 189 -5.88 3.10 -8.86
N MET A 190 -6.23 1.80 -8.76
CA MET A 190 -5.93 0.84 -9.83
C MET A 190 -6.79 1.08 -11.08
N ALA A 191 -8.05 1.49 -10.92
CA ALA A 191 -8.89 1.88 -12.05
C ALA A 191 -8.29 3.06 -12.80
N GLN A 192 -7.91 4.13 -12.09
CA GLN A 192 -7.31 5.31 -12.69
C GLN A 192 -5.97 5.00 -13.34
N ALA A 193 -5.06 4.34 -12.62
CA ALA A 193 -3.72 4.04 -13.12
C ALA A 193 -3.76 3.21 -14.40
N LEU A 194 -4.49 2.08 -14.39
CA LEU A 194 -4.51 1.17 -15.53
C LEU A 194 -5.32 1.73 -16.71
N HIS A 195 -6.40 2.47 -16.45
CA HIS A 195 -7.15 3.15 -17.50
C HIS A 195 -6.26 4.13 -18.27
N SER A 196 -5.56 5.01 -17.54
CA SER A 196 -4.71 6.03 -18.16
C SER A 196 -3.47 5.44 -18.85
N LEU A 197 -3.06 4.22 -18.49
CA LEU A 197 -1.97 3.50 -19.14
C LEU A 197 -2.43 2.63 -20.34
N GLY A 198 -3.73 2.67 -20.70
CA GLY A 198 -4.23 2.04 -21.93
C GLY A 198 -5.38 1.05 -21.76
N ALA A 199 -5.92 0.85 -20.55
CA ALA A 199 -7.17 0.12 -20.35
C ALA A 199 -8.38 0.99 -20.71
N GLN A 200 -8.50 1.29 -22.00
CA GLN A 200 -9.48 2.22 -22.56
C GLN A 200 -10.92 1.88 -22.15
N GLU A 201 -11.27 0.60 -22.09
CA GLU A 201 -12.58 0.13 -21.60
C GLU A 201 -12.47 -0.28 -20.12
N THR A 202 -12.47 0.70 -19.21
CA THR A 202 -12.46 0.44 -17.76
C THR A 202 -13.85 0.63 -17.15
N THR A 203 -14.33 -0.39 -16.43
CA THR A 203 -15.59 -0.35 -15.68
C THR A 203 -15.34 -0.62 -14.20
N VAL A 204 -15.81 0.26 -13.31
CA VAL A 204 -15.78 0.09 -11.85
C VAL A 204 -17.15 -0.35 -11.36
N LEU A 205 -17.22 -1.54 -10.78
CA LEU A 205 -18.42 -2.15 -10.23
C LEU A 205 -18.50 -1.88 -8.72
N VAL A 206 -19.48 -1.08 -8.33
CA VAL A 206 -19.70 -0.64 -6.95
C VAL A 206 -20.98 -1.27 -6.41
N ARG A 207 -20.86 -1.99 -5.29
CA ARG A 207 -22.02 -2.65 -4.66
C ARG A 207 -23.03 -1.65 -4.10
N ARG A 208 -22.54 -0.54 -3.55
CA ARG A 208 -23.35 0.53 -2.96
C ARG A 208 -23.53 1.70 -3.94
N ASP A 209 -23.84 2.87 -3.43
CA ASP A 209 -24.19 4.09 -4.14
C ASP A 209 -23.05 5.12 -4.20
N ARG A 210 -21.90 4.85 -3.57
CA ARG A 210 -20.77 5.79 -3.52
C ARG A 210 -19.40 5.14 -3.54
N LEU A 211 -18.42 5.87 -4.07
CA LEU A 211 -16.99 5.58 -3.92
C LEU A 211 -16.49 6.08 -2.56
N LEU A 212 -15.39 5.50 -2.09
CA LEU A 212 -14.66 5.94 -0.89
C LEU A 212 -15.56 6.08 0.35
N GLU A 213 -16.38 5.06 0.65
CA GLU A 213 -17.43 5.13 1.68
C GLU A 213 -16.99 5.55 3.09
N ARG A 214 -15.69 5.48 3.39
CA ARG A 214 -15.07 5.84 4.66
C ARG A 214 -14.61 7.30 4.74
N ALA A 215 -14.66 8.02 3.61
CA ALA A 215 -14.42 9.45 3.52
C ALA A 215 -15.76 10.21 3.51
N GLU A 216 -15.66 11.53 3.55
CA GLU A 216 -16.78 12.44 3.38
C GLU A 216 -17.45 12.24 2.00
N PRO A 217 -18.79 12.32 1.90
CA PRO A 217 -19.51 12.03 0.66
C PRO A 217 -18.99 12.78 -0.57
N PHE A 218 -18.67 14.07 -0.41
CA PHE A 218 -18.16 14.91 -1.50
C PHE A 218 -16.86 14.36 -2.11
N ALA A 219 -16.00 13.68 -1.34
CA ALA A 219 -14.77 13.11 -1.85
C ALA A 219 -15.05 11.96 -2.84
N GLY A 220 -16.03 11.10 -2.50
CA GLY A 220 -16.49 10.04 -3.39
C GLY A 220 -17.15 10.57 -4.66
N GLU A 221 -17.94 11.63 -4.52
CA GLU A 221 -18.61 12.33 -5.65
C GLU A 221 -17.59 12.96 -6.60
N MET A 222 -16.59 13.66 -6.07
CA MET A 222 -15.51 14.27 -6.87
C MET A 222 -14.70 13.22 -7.63
N VAL A 223 -14.37 12.09 -7.01
CA VAL A 223 -13.67 10.99 -7.68
C VAL A 223 -14.55 10.36 -8.77
N ALA A 224 -15.84 10.14 -8.51
CA ALA A 224 -16.76 9.60 -9.50
C ALA A 224 -16.91 10.54 -10.72
N ALA A 225 -17.04 11.85 -10.48
CA ALA A 225 -17.09 12.85 -11.54
C ALA A 225 -15.78 12.88 -12.36
N SER A 226 -14.62 12.78 -11.70
CA SER A 226 -13.34 12.68 -12.38
C SER A 226 -13.24 11.41 -13.24
N PHE A 227 -13.72 10.27 -12.75
CA PHE A 227 -13.74 9.01 -13.50
C PHE A 227 -14.59 9.12 -14.76
N GLN A 228 -15.81 9.66 -14.63
CA GLN A 228 -16.69 9.88 -15.79
C GLN A 228 -16.05 10.81 -16.83
N LYS A 229 -15.43 11.91 -16.39
CA LYS A 229 -14.72 12.85 -17.27
C LYS A 229 -13.55 12.19 -17.99
N SER A 230 -12.86 11.26 -17.34
CA SER A 230 -11.75 10.51 -17.94
C SER A 230 -12.21 9.34 -18.82
N GLY A 231 -13.49 8.96 -18.81
CA GLY A 231 -14.02 7.84 -19.60
C GLY A 231 -14.07 6.50 -18.86
N ILE A 232 -13.93 6.50 -17.53
CA ILE A 232 -14.13 5.33 -16.67
C ILE A 232 -15.62 5.18 -16.36
N ASP A 233 -16.20 4.02 -16.71
CA ASP A 233 -17.61 3.69 -16.44
C ASP A 233 -17.79 3.23 -14.99
N VAL A 234 -18.52 4.00 -14.17
CA VAL A 234 -18.79 3.65 -12.77
C VAL A 234 -20.23 3.18 -12.61
N ARG A 235 -20.41 1.92 -12.20
CA ARG A 235 -21.72 1.29 -12.03
C ARG A 235 -22.03 1.05 -10.56
N PHE A 236 -22.89 1.90 -10.00
CA PHE A 236 -23.42 1.78 -8.65
C PHE A 236 -24.54 0.73 -8.56
N GLY A 237 -24.78 0.23 -7.34
CA GLY A 237 -25.85 -0.72 -7.07
C GLY A 237 -25.67 -2.09 -7.75
N ALA A 238 -24.46 -2.43 -8.21
CA ALA A 238 -24.16 -3.68 -8.88
C ALA A 238 -24.18 -4.85 -7.88
N ARG A 239 -25.38 -5.37 -7.58
CA ARG A 239 -25.60 -6.41 -6.56
C ARG A 239 -25.14 -7.79 -7.01
N ARG A 240 -25.09 -8.06 -8.32
CA ARG A 240 -24.71 -9.36 -8.91
C ARG A 240 -24.15 -9.17 -10.32
N PRO A 241 -22.83 -9.00 -10.51
CA PRO A 241 -22.26 -9.29 -11.81
C PRO A 241 -22.38 -10.81 -12.01
N ALA A 242 -23.36 -11.25 -12.81
CA ALA A 242 -23.31 -12.59 -13.35
C ALA A 242 -22.15 -12.62 -14.35
N LEU A 243 -21.06 -13.30 -13.99
CA LEU A 243 -19.96 -13.53 -14.91
C LEU A 243 -20.42 -14.57 -15.96
N SER A 244 -21.22 -14.13 -16.94
CA SER A 244 -21.56 -14.94 -18.11
C SER A 244 -20.59 -14.59 -19.25
N GLY A 245 -19.51 -15.34 -19.37
CA GLY A 245 -18.52 -15.15 -20.43
C GLY A 245 -17.19 -15.86 -20.16
N ARG A 246 -16.43 -16.18 -21.22
CA ARG A 246 -15.05 -16.67 -21.10
C ARG A 246 -14.12 -15.48 -20.81
N PHE A 247 -13.99 -15.12 -19.54
CA PHE A 247 -12.97 -14.16 -19.10
C PHE A 247 -11.62 -14.87 -19.06
N ARG A 248 -10.64 -14.46 -19.89
CA ARG A 248 -9.24 -14.85 -19.69
C ARG A 248 -8.58 -13.81 -18.83
N VAL A 249 -8.46 -14.09 -17.54
CA VAL A 249 -7.60 -13.27 -16.68
C VAL A 249 -6.16 -13.44 -17.16
N ALA A 250 -5.52 -12.33 -17.53
CA ALA A 250 -4.13 -12.34 -17.92
C ALA A 250 -3.30 -12.88 -16.75
N ARG A 251 -2.63 -14.01 -16.94
CA ARG A 251 -1.70 -14.53 -15.94
C ARG A 251 -0.50 -13.59 -15.89
N SER A 252 -0.11 -13.15 -14.70
CA SER A 252 1.26 -12.62 -14.53
C SER A 252 2.23 -13.75 -14.94
N PRO A 253 3.19 -13.53 -15.85
CA PRO A 253 4.12 -14.56 -16.28
C PRO A 253 5.14 -14.95 -15.20
N PHE A 254 5.04 -14.44 -13.97
CA PHE A 254 5.96 -14.79 -12.89
C PHE A 254 5.76 -16.25 -12.44
N THR A 255 6.42 -17.12 -13.17
CA THR A 255 6.68 -18.51 -12.82
C THR A 255 8.10 -18.50 -12.24
N PRO A 256 8.36 -18.99 -11.02
CA PRO A 256 9.73 -19.30 -10.66
C PRO A 256 10.21 -20.34 -11.68
N THR A 257 11.19 -19.93 -12.49
CA THR A 257 11.84 -20.63 -13.60
C THR A 257 11.35 -22.05 -13.93
N MET A 258 10.53 -22.20 -14.98
CA MET A 258 10.74 -23.18 -16.07
C MET A 258 9.76 -22.91 -17.24
N ALA A 259 10.29 -23.02 -18.45
CA ALA A 259 9.75 -22.59 -19.75
C ALA A 259 8.28 -22.92 -20.06
N ARG A 260 7.57 -22.06 -20.82
CA ARG A 260 7.49 -22.03 -22.31
C ARG A 260 6.42 -21.02 -22.80
N ARG A 261 6.66 -20.42 -23.97
CA ARG A 261 5.89 -19.31 -24.60
C ARG A 261 4.49 -19.72 -25.07
N SER A 262 3.54 -18.78 -25.02
CA SER A 262 2.59 -18.49 -26.11
C SER A 262 1.91 -17.12 -25.91
N THR A 263 1.73 -16.38 -27.01
CA THR A 263 1.02 -15.10 -27.10
C THR A 263 -0.50 -15.31 -27.13
N PRO A 264 -1.30 -14.50 -26.41
CA PRO A 264 -2.59 -14.11 -26.98
C PRO A 264 -3.10 -12.70 -26.60
N THR A 265 -4.09 -12.26 -27.37
CA THR A 265 -4.94 -11.07 -27.21
C THR A 265 -5.81 -11.13 -25.95
N ASN A 266 -5.85 -10.05 -25.17
CA ASN A 266 -6.31 -10.07 -23.76
C ASN A 266 -7.46 -9.11 -23.42
N SER A 267 -8.37 -9.60 -22.57
CA SER A 267 -9.36 -8.83 -21.81
C SER A 267 -9.45 -9.38 -20.40
N SER A 268 -9.30 -8.55 -19.35
CA SER A 268 -9.14 -9.03 -17.97
C SER A 268 -10.05 -8.31 -16.96
N SER A 269 -10.11 -8.85 -15.75
CA SER A 269 -10.86 -8.30 -14.61
C SER A 269 -9.97 -8.29 -13.35
N ALA A 270 -9.94 -7.17 -12.64
CA ALA A 270 -9.15 -6.94 -11.44
C ALA A 270 -10.03 -6.54 -10.24
N PRO A 271 -10.42 -7.46 -9.36
CA PRO A 271 -11.04 -7.12 -8.09
C PRO A 271 -10.04 -6.46 -7.13
N ALA A 272 -10.20 -5.16 -6.95
CA ALA A 272 -9.61 -4.43 -5.84
C ALA A 272 -10.63 -4.38 -4.69
N ALA A 273 -10.75 -5.48 -3.96
CA ALA A 273 -11.63 -5.57 -2.81
C ALA A 273 -10.91 -5.32 -1.47
N ASP A 274 -11.70 -5.11 -0.42
CA ASP A 274 -11.28 -4.76 0.95
C ASP A 274 -10.13 -5.64 1.48
N ARG A 275 -9.35 -5.14 2.42
CA ARG A 275 -8.27 -5.92 3.06
C ARG A 275 -8.80 -6.68 4.27
N ARG A 276 -8.32 -7.92 4.48
CA ARG A 276 -8.55 -8.71 5.70
C ARG A 276 -7.27 -8.84 6.51
N SER A 277 -7.36 -8.85 7.84
CA SER A 277 -6.19 -9.12 8.69
C SER A 277 -5.60 -10.49 8.38
N THR A 278 -4.27 -10.58 8.32
CA THR A 278 -3.57 -11.86 8.12
C THR A 278 -3.51 -12.61 9.46
N THR A 279 -4.67 -13.09 9.90
CA THR A 279 -4.86 -13.85 11.13
C THR A 279 -5.53 -15.21 10.88
N SER A 280 -5.39 -15.80 9.70
CA SER A 280 -6.08 -17.04 9.31
C SER A 280 -5.64 -18.31 10.06
N ALA A 281 -4.52 -18.29 10.79
CA ALA A 281 -4.01 -19.46 11.52
C ALA A 281 -4.18 -19.41 13.06
N TRP A 282 -4.88 -18.40 13.60
CA TRP A 282 -4.86 -18.13 15.04
C TRP A 282 -6.16 -18.62 15.71
N ARG A 283 -6.05 -19.67 16.54
CA ARG A 283 -7.13 -20.04 17.47
C ARG A 283 -7.08 -19.11 18.69
N PRO A 284 -8.17 -18.41 19.04
CA PRO A 284 -8.19 -17.52 20.19
C PRO A 284 -8.39 -18.35 21.46
N SER A 285 -7.32 -18.93 21.98
CA SER A 285 -7.36 -19.57 23.30
C SER A 285 -6.24 -19.12 24.25
N ALA A 286 -5.37 -18.18 23.85
CA ALA A 286 -4.15 -17.90 24.62
C ALA A 286 -3.77 -16.41 24.76
N CYS A 287 -4.68 -15.45 24.58
CA CYS A 287 -4.34 -14.03 24.78
C CYS A 287 -5.34 -13.35 25.73
N LYS A 288 -4.97 -13.20 27.01
CA LYS A 288 -5.83 -12.55 28.02
C LYS A 288 -5.70 -11.01 28.04
N HIS A 289 -4.74 -10.40 27.34
CA HIS A 289 -4.58 -8.94 27.31
C HIS A 289 -4.36 -8.41 25.89
N THR A 290 -5.46 -8.07 25.22
CA THR A 290 -5.47 -7.21 24.03
C THR A 290 -5.84 -5.79 24.46
N THR A 291 -4.85 -4.92 24.70
CA THR A 291 -5.09 -3.49 24.89
C THR A 291 -5.36 -2.86 23.53
N ARG A 292 -6.65 -2.66 23.22
CA ARG A 292 -7.09 -1.85 22.07
C ARG A 292 -6.99 -0.38 22.49
N SER A 293 -5.96 0.34 22.07
CA SER A 293 -5.87 1.78 22.33
C SER A 293 -6.97 2.50 21.54
N ARG A 294 -8.04 2.93 22.21
CA ARG A 294 -8.93 3.98 21.72
C ARG A 294 -8.27 5.31 22.06
N SER A 295 -7.65 5.99 21.08
CA SER A 295 -7.30 7.39 21.25
C SER A 295 -8.50 8.26 20.90
N THR A 296 -9.32 8.59 21.89
CA THR A 296 -10.14 9.79 21.87
C THR A 296 -9.48 10.78 22.81
N ALA A 297 -8.56 11.58 22.28
CA ALA A 297 -8.09 12.78 22.97
C ALA A 297 -8.77 13.97 22.29
N ALA A 298 -9.75 14.55 22.97
CA ALA A 298 -10.34 15.83 22.60
C ALA A 298 -9.31 16.94 22.87
N CYS A 299 -8.92 17.66 21.82
CA CYS A 299 -8.15 18.90 21.97
C CYS A 299 -9.07 20.01 22.48
N GLY A 300 -8.85 20.47 23.71
CA GLY A 300 -9.35 21.77 24.19
C GLY A 300 -8.43 22.92 23.71
N PRO A 301 -8.96 24.16 23.60
CA PRO A 301 -8.21 25.27 23.04
C PRO A 301 -7.10 25.79 23.99
N PRO A 302 -6.02 26.39 23.47
CA PRO A 302 -4.89 26.83 24.28
C PRO A 302 -5.23 28.11 25.07
N ARG A 303 -4.83 28.15 26.35
CA ARG A 303 -4.82 29.36 27.17
C ARG A 303 -3.44 30.03 27.07
N CYS A 304 -3.42 31.33 26.77
CA CYS A 304 -2.23 32.18 26.86
C CYS A 304 -1.83 32.42 28.32
N PRO A 305 -0.53 32.39 28.68
CA PRO A 305 -0.01 33.05 29.88
C PRO A 305 0.49 34.47 29.56
N THR A 306 0.16 35.39 30.45
CA THR A 306 0.53 36.81 30.47
C THR A 306 2.01 37.06 30.84
N ALA A 307 2.48 38.24 30.44
CA ALA A 307 3.84 38.77 30.48
C ALA A 307 4.52 38.86 31.86
N GLY A 308 5.86 38.81 31.85
CA GLY A 308 6.73 39.18 32.98
C GLY A 308 8.23 39.14 32.64
N SER A 309 8.77 40.31 32.26
CA SER A 309 10.18 40.78 32.37
C SER A 309 11.36 40.01 31.73
N THR A 310 11.90 40.59 30.66
CA THR A 310 13.32 40.61 30.20
C THR A 310 14.16 41.61 31.04
N PRO A 311 15.52 41.77 30.90
CA PRO A 311 16.36 41.48 29.72
C PRO A 311 17.82 40.97 29.95
N SER A 312 18.42 40.38 28.90
CA SER A 312 19.76 40.77 28.42
C SER A 312 20.08 40.15 27.04
N ALA A 313 20.63 41.00 26.17
CA ALA A 313 21.02 40.81 24.76
C ALA A 313 21.97 39.62 24.52
N THR A 314 21.98 38.96 23.35
CA THR A 314 22.63 39.45 22.11
C THR A 314 21.95 38.95 20.81
N SER A 315 21.89 39.86 19.82
CA SER A 315 21.50 39.66 18.42
C SER A 315 22.40 38.62 17.70
N THR A 316 21.94 37.88 16.70
CA THR A 316 21.85 38.36 15.30
C THR A 316 20.66 37.75 14.55
N ALA A 317 19.84 38.61 13.93
CA ALA A 317 18.76 38.23 13.03
C ALA A 317 19.21 38.35 11.56
N ALA A 318 18.73 37.45 10.72
CA ALA A 318 18.60 37.67 9.29
C ALA A 318 17.18 37.24 8.89
N THR A 319 16.33 38.23 8.72
CA THR A 319 14.94 38.15 8.26
C THR A 319 14.91 38.26 6.73
N CYS A 320 14.06 37.47 6.07
CA CYS A 320 13.43 37.86 4.81
C CYS A 320 12.01 37.29 4.78
N SER A 321 11.03 38.19 4.70
CA SER A 321 9.61 37.91 4.45
C SER A 321 9.21 38.40 3.04
N PRO A 322 8.08 37.93 2.50
CA PRO A 322 7.76 37.94 1.07
C PRO A 322 6.87 39.13 0.66
N THR A 323 6.96 39.54 -0.61
CA THR A 323 5.95 40.39 -1.26
C THR A 323 5.88 40.07 -2.75
N TRP A 324 4.77 39.47 -3.20
CA TRP A 324 4.32 39.59 -4.59
C TRP A 324 2.82 39.96 -4.56
N ALA A 325 2.57 41.21 -4.93
CA ALA A 325 1.26 41.82 -5.01
C ALA A 325 0.57 41.45 -6.34
N SER A 326 -0.73 41.23 -6.26
CA SER A 326 -1.65 41.01 -7.38
C SER A 326 -1.94 42.32 -8.12
N THR A 327 -1.85 42.32 -9.44
CA THR A 327 -2.47 43.34 -10.31
C THR A 327 -3.40 42.67 -11.33
N ARG A 328 -4.70 43.01 -11.23
CA ARG A 328 -5.69 42.86 -12.32
C ARG A 328 -5.68 44.14 -13.16
N PRO A 329 -6.00 44.07 -14.46
CA PRO A 329 -6.64 45.19 -15.15
C PRO A 329 -8.12 44.90 -15.43
N ALA A 330 -8.87 46.00 -15.41
CA ALA A 330 -10.32 46.09 -15.52
C ALA A 330 -10.84 45.95 -16.97
N SER A 331 -12.13 45.65 -17.05
CA SER A 331 -12.96 45.72 -18.25
C SER A 331 -13.07 47.14 -18.81
N ALA A 332 -13.20 47.26 -20.14
CA ALA A 332 -13.92 48.35 -20.77
C ALA A 332 -14.71 47.81 -21.97
N ALA A 333 -15.98 48.21 -22.03
CA ALA A 333 -16.91 47.96 -23.11
C ALA A 333 -16.63 48.88 -24.31
N THR A 334 -16.72 48.38 -25.53
CA THR A 334 -17.72 48.73 -26.56
C THR A 334 -17.69 47.65 -27.64
#